data_AF-A0A3R5V1R7-F1
#
_entry.id   AF-A0A3R5V1R7-F1
#
_cell.length_a   1.000
_cell.length_b   1.000
_cell.length_c   1.000
_cell.angle_alpha   90.00
_cell.angle_beta   90.00
_cell.angle_gamma   90.00
#
_symmetry.space_group_name_H-M   'P 1'
#
loop_
_entity.id
_entity.type
_entity.pdbx_description
1 polymer ?
#
loop_
_entity_poly.entity_id
_entity_poly.type
_entity_poly.pdbx_seq_one_letter_code
_entity_poly.pdbx_strand_id
1 'polypeptide(L)' 'MSYAKVFKSGNSQAVRLPKEYSFDVDKVRIKKIGNMIILVSEGDVWENFRLSLDMFDGSFMNERNQPEIQEREVF' A
#
# COMPACT_ATOMS: atom_id res chain seq x y z
N MET A 1 2.51 -4.60 20.25
CA MET A 1 3.60 -3.96 19.50
C MET A 1 4.77 -4.92 19.49
N SER A 2 5.24 -5.32 18.31
CA SER A 2 6.35 -6.27 18.15
C SER A 2 7.64 -5.53 17.80
N TYR A 3 8.79 -6.09 18.19
CA TYR A 3 10.10 -5.56 17.83
C TYR A 3 10.81 -6.58 16.95
N ALA A 4 11.47 -6.10 15.90
CA ALA A 4 12.32 -6.92 15.04
C ALA A 4 13.79 -6.67 15.35
N LYS A 5 14.62 -7.71 15.27
CA LYS A 5 16.06 -7.58 15.49
C LYS A 5 16.74 -7.09 14.21
N VAL A 6 17.55 -6.04 14.35
CA VAL A 6 18.48 -5.57 13.30
C VAL A 6 19.82 -6.29 13.48
N PHE A 7 20.38 -6.79 12.38
CA PHE A 7 21.66 -7.51 12.39
C PHE A 7 22.43 -7.32 11.08
N LYS A 8 23.67 -7.83 11.02
CA LYS A 8 24.50 -7.83 9.80
C LYS A 8 24.36 -9.17 9.08
N SER A 9 24.21 -9.11 7.75
CA SER A 9 24.28 -10.28 6.85
C SER A 9 25.35 -9.99 5.80
N GLY A 10 26.54 -10.58 5.97
CA GLY A 10 27.73 -10.17 5.24
C GLY A 10 28.00 -8.67 5.39
N ASN A 11 28.16 -7.97 4.26
CA ASN A 11 28.39 -6.53 4.23
C ASN A 11 27.09 -5.69 4.39
N SER A 12 25.92 -6.31 4.33
CA SER A 12 24.62 -5.64 4.38
C SER A 12 24.03 -5.59 5.79
N GLN A 13 23.08 -4.68 6.00
CA GLN A 13 22.19 -4.69 7.18
C GLN A 13 20.92 -5.46 6.84
N ALA A 14 20.40 -6.22 7.79
CA ALA A 14 19.20 -7.02 7.66
C ALA A 14 18.28 -6.86 8.88
N VAL A 15 16.99 -7.08 8.67
CA VAL A 15 15.96 -7.10 9.73
C VAL A 15 15.34 -8.49 9.74
N ARG A 16 15.31 -9.15 10.91
CA ARG A 16 14.63 -10.44 11.05
C ARG A 16 13.15 -10.20 11.27
N LEU A 17 12.34 -10.46 10.26
CA LEU A 17 10.88 -10.38 10.35
C LEU A 17 10.35 -11.53 11.23
N PRO A 18 9.51 -11.25 12.24
CA PRO A 18 8.74 -12.27 12.93
C PRO A 18 7.81 -13.01 11.95
N LYS A 19 7.37 -14.22 12.33
CA LYS A 19 6.62 -15.12 11.44
C LYS A 19 5.31 -14.50 10.96
N GLU A 20 4.62 -13.75 11.82
CA GLU A 20 3.37 -13.06 11.51
C GLU A 20 3.53 -11.90 10.50
N TYR A 21 4.76 -11.48 10.20
CA TYR A 21 5.07 -10.45 9.19
C TYR A 21 5.88 -11.01 8.00
N SER A 22 5.98 -12.34 7.85
CA SER A 22 6.72 -12.93 6.73
C SER A 22 5.97 -12.74 5.42
N PHE A 23 6.72 -12.51 4.34
CA PHE A 23 6.20 -12.53 2.98
C PHE A 23 6.34 -13.93 2.39
N ASP A 24 5.35 -14.37 1.62
CA ASP A 24 5.43 -15.59 0.80
C ASP A 24 5.94 -15.28 -0.62
N VAL A 25 6.98 -14.42 -0.69
CA VAL A 25 7.61 -14.00 -1.95
C VAL A 25 9.11 -13.80 -1.74
N ASP A 26 9.90 -13.99 -2.81
CA ASP A 26 11.35 -13.83 -2.77
C ASP A 26 11.82 -12.36 -2.82
N LYS A 27 10.94 -11.45 -3.27
CA LYS A 27 11.26 -10.03 -3.47
C LYS A 27 10.14 -9.12 -2.98
N VAL A 28 10.56 -8.01 -2.39
CA VAL A 28 9.69 -6.91 -1.98
C VAL A 28 10.22 -5.60 -2.53
N ARG A 29 9.32 -4.68 -2.83
CA ARG A 29 9.63 -3.29 -3.12
C ARG A 29 9.92 -2.56 -1.81
N ILE A 30 10.93 -1.71 -1.82
CA ILE A 30 11.35 -0.92 -0.66
C ILE A 30 11.19 0.57 -0.93
N LYS A 31 10.56 1.29 0.01
CA LYS A 31 10.47 2.75 -0.01
C LYS A 31 10.86 3.31 1.36
N LYS A 32 11.70 4.35 1.37
CA LYS A 32 12.08 5.08 2.60
C LYS A 32 11.34 6.41 2.66
N ILE A 33 10.76 6.72 3.83
CA ILE A 33 10.11 8.00 4.11
C ILE A 33 10.60 8.47 5.49
N GLY A 34 11.50 9.47 5.52
CA GLY A 34 12.14 9.90 6.76
C GLY A 34 12.91 8.75 7.43
N ASN A 35 12.49 8.37 8.64
CA ASN A 35 13.04 7.25 9.40
C ASN A 35 12.26 5.93 9.20
N MET A 36 11.21 5.91 8.37
CA MET A 36 10.38 4.74 8.09
C MET A 36 10.87 4.00 6.83
N ILE A 37 10.81 2.67 6.87
CA ILE A 37 10.96 1.79 5.70
C ILE A 37 9.64 1.08 5.48
N ILE A 38 9.11 1.17 4.26
CA ILE A 38 7.91 0.48 3.81
C ILE A 38 8.35 -0.64 2.87
N LEU A 39 7.91 -1.86 3.17
CA LEU A 39 8.11 -3.05 2.35
C LEU A 39 6.77 -3.47 1.77
N VAL A 40 6.70 -3.67 0.45
CA VAL A 40 5.48 -4.09 -0.26
C VAL A 40 5.80 -5.29 -1.14
N SER A 41 4.96 -6.33 -1.15
CA SER A 41 5.14 -7.46 -2.06
C SER A 41 5.13 -6.98 -3.52
N GLU A 42 5.95 -7.58 -4.38
CA GLU A 42 5.99 -7.18 -5.79
C GLU A 42 4.71 -7.57 -6.54
N GLY A 43 4.07 -8.67 -6.13
CA GLY A 43 2.93 -9.27 -6.81
C GLY A 43 1.60 -8.51 -6.68
N ASP A 44 1.41 -7.74 -5.60
CA ASP A 44 0.13 -7.04 -5.39
C ASP A 44 0.28 -5.66 -4.75
N VAL A 45 0.77 -4.70 -5.53
CA VAL A 45 0.88 -3.29 -5.10
C VAL A 45 -0.47 -2.62 -4.84
N TRP A 46 -1.58 -3.20 -5.31
CA TRP A 46 -2.92 -2.65 -5.18
C TRP A 46 -3.74 -3.33 -4.09
N GLU A 47 -3.22 -4.37 -3.42
CA GLU A 47 -3.92 -5.09 -2.35
C GLU A 47 -4.41 -4.14 -1.27
N ASN A 48 -3.50 -3.33 -0.71
CA ASN A 48 -3.82 -2.35 0.32
C ASN A 48 -4.85 -1.31 -0.16
N PHE A 49 -4.80 -0.94 -1.44
CA PHE A 49 -5.79 -0.03 -2.01
C PHE A 49 -7.16 -0.70 -2.08
N ARG A 50 -7.27 -1.95 -2.53
CA ARG A 50 -8.53 -2.69 -2.56
C ARG A 50 -9.09 -2.91 -1.16
N LEU A 51 -8.27 -3.36 -0.21
CA LEU A 51 -8.67 -3.54 1.19
C LEU A 51 -9.16 -2.22 1.83
N SER A 52 -8.60 -1.08 1.41
CA SER A 52 -9.06 0.22 1.89
C SER A 52 -10.49 0.56 1.43
N LEU A 53 -10.98 -0.09 0.36
CA LEU A 53 -12.35 0.11 -0.10
C LEU A 53 -13.38 -0.44 0.89
N ASP A 54 -13.03 -1.50 1.64
CA ASP A 54 -13.89 -2.08 2.67
C ASP A 54 -14.01 -1.19 3.92
N MET A 55 -13.18 -0.14 4.02
CA MET A 55 -13.24 0.81 5.13
C MET A 55 -14.32 1.88 4.94
N PHE A 56 -14.86 2.02 3.73
CA PHE A 56 -15.98 2.93 3.47
C PHE A 56 -17.30 2.27 3.84
N ASP A 57 -18.19 3.03 4.47
CA ASP A 57 -19.56 2.57 4.67
C ASP A 57 -20.38 2.67 3.37
N GLY A 58 -21.57 2.07 3.36
CA GLY A 58 -22.45 2.08 2.19
C GLY A 58 -23.05 3.46 1.85
N SER A 59 -22.78 4.49 2.65
CA SER A 59 -23.21 5.87 2.37
C SER A 59 -22.15 6.67 1.62
N PHE A 60 -20.89 6.25 1.67
CA PHE A 60 -19.80 6.94 0.99
C PHE A 60 -19.96 6.87 -0.53
N MET A 61 -20.16 8.03 -1.17
CA MET A 61 -20.25 8.16 -2.64
C MET A 61 -21.33 7.25 -3.27
N ASN A 62 -22.42 6.97 -2.53
CA ASN A 62 -23.53 6.15 -3.01
C ASN A 62 -24.34 6.81 -4.15
N GLU A 63 -24.27 8.13 -4.26
CA GLU A 63 -24.88 8.92 -5.32
C GLU A 63 -23.81 9.71 -6.08
N ARG A 64 -23.91 9.67 -7.41
CA ARG A 64 -23.09 10.49 -8.29
C ARG A 64 -23.89 11.72 -8.70
N ASN A 65 -23.48 12.89 -8.19
CA ASN A 65 -24.00 14.19 -8.63
C ASN A 65 -23.39 14.61 -9.97
N GLN A 66 -23.74 13.89 -11.04
CA GLN A 66 -23.27 14.18 -12.40
C GLN A 66 -24.16 15.28 -13.02
N PRO A 67 -23.62 16.47 -13.34
CA PRO A 67 -24.38 17.49 -14.05
C PRO A 67 -24.60 17.09 -15.52
N GLU A 68 -25.58 17.72 -16.16
CA GLU A 68 -25.79 17.60 -17.60
C GLU A 68 -24.56 18.08 -18.37
N ILE A 69 -24.41 17.54 -19.58
CA ILE A 69 -23.35 17.95 -20.49
C ILE A 69 -23.56 19.44 -20.83
N GLN A 70 -22.51 20.24 -20.65
CA GLN A 70 -22.52 21.64 -21.01
C GLN A 70 -22.62 21.79 -22.54
N GLU A 71 -23.63 22.51 -23.02
CA GLU A 71 -23.68 22.96 -24.41
C GLU A 71 -22.63 24.06 -24.64
N ARG A 72 -21.86 23.93 -25.73
CA ARG A 72 -20.85 24.89 -26.16
C ARG A 72 -21.10 25.25 -27.62
N GLU A 73 -20.71 26.45 -28.02
CA GLU A 73 -20.76 26.87 -29.42
C GLU A 73 -19.91 25.94 -30.29
N VAL A 74 -20.47 25.54 -31.43
CA VAL A 74 -19.71 24.85 -32.48
C VAL A 74 -18.79 25.86 -33.14
N PHE A 75 -17.54 25.46 -33.36
CA PHE A 75 -16.50 26.30 -33.98
C PHE A 75 -16.89 26.83 -35.37
#